data_AF-A0A2C2UXI8-F1
#
_entry.id   AF-A0A2C2UXI8-F1
#
_cell.length_a   1.000
_cell.length_b   1.000
_cell.length_c   1.000
_cell.angle_alpha   90.00
_cell.angle_beta   90.00
_cell.angle_gamma   90.00
#
_symmetry.space_group_name_H-M   'P 1'
#
loop_
_entity.id
_entity.type
_entity.pdbx_description
1 polymer ?
#
loop_
_entity_poly.entity_id
_entity_poly.type
_entity_poly.pdbx_seq_one_letter_code
_entity_poly.pdbx_strand_id
1 'polypeptide(L)' 'MAKFSPEEKIQAVKQYINGIEGGKTIAKSIGVHPSILHQWIKQYEIFGENAFVKPCQY' A
#
# COMPACT_ATOMS: atom_id res chain seq x y z
N MET A 1 -1.81 8.86 -15.44
CA MET A 1 -2.43 8.76 -14.10
C MET A 1 -1.92 7.51 -13.41
N ALA A 2 -1.00 7.68 -12.46
CA ALA A 2 -0.69 6.76 -11.36
C ALA A 2 0.36 7.49 -10.51
N LYS A 3 -0.08 8.12 -9.43
CA LYS A 3 0.69 9.14 -8.69
C LYS A 3 1.39 8.57 -7.44
N PHE A 4 1.46 7.24 -7.31
CA PHE A 4 1.99 6.56 -6.13
C PHE A 4 3.02 5.51 -6.55
N SER A 5 4.23 5.68 -6.03
CA SER A 5 5.32 4.72 -6.21
C SER A 5 5.03 3.42 -5.46
N PRO A 6 5.57 2.28 -5.91
CA PRO A 6 5.35 1.00 -5.23
C PRO A 6 5.86 1.00 -3.79
N GLU A 7 6.95 1.72 -3.51
CA GLU A 7 7.46 1.93 -2.16
C GLU A 7 6.44 2.65 -1.26
N GLU A 8 5.75 3.68 -1.77
CA GLU A 8 4.73 4.40 -1.00
C GLU A 8 3.55 3.48 -0.64
N LYS A 9 3.16 2.58 -1.56
CA LYS A 9 2.11 1.59 -1.30
C LYS A 9 2.55 0.59 -0.24
N ILE A 10 3.78 0.07 -0.34
CA ILE A 10 4.35 -0.84 0.65
C ILE A 10 4.42 -0.16 2.02
N GLN A 11 4.87 1.09 2.08
CA GLN A 11 4.97 1.85 3.32
C GLN A 11 3.60 2.05 3.97
N ALA A 12 2.57 2.36 3.18
CA ALA A 12 1.20 2.50 3.65
C ALA A 12 0.65 1.19 4.26
N VAL A 13 0.88 0.07 3.57
CA VAL A 13 0.45 -1.26 4.05
C VAL A 13 1.24 -1.67 5.29
N LYS A 14 2.56 -1.44 5.32
CA LYS A 14 3.40 -1.72 6.49
C LYS A 14 2.99 -0.88 7.70
N GLN A 15 2.68 0.41 7.54
CA GLN A 15 2.15 1.23 8.65
C GLN A 15 0.83 0.68 9.20
N TYR A 16 -0.05 0.20 8.32
CA TYR A 16 -1.30 -0.44 8.73
C TYR A 16 -1.05 -1.72 9.53
N ILE A 17 -0.15 -2.59 9.05
CA ILE A 17 0.21 -3.85 9.73
C ILE A 17 0.91 -3.60 11.07
N ASN A 18 1.74 -2.55 11.15
CA ASN A 18 2.45 -2.17 12.38
C ASN A 18 1.47 -1.62 13.45
N GLY A 19 0.22 -1.32 13.09
CA GLY A 19 -0.82 -0.91 14.04
C GLY A 19 -0.61 0.48 14.62
N ILE A 20 0.25 1.30 14.02
CA ILE A 20 0.56 2.65 14.49
C ILE A 20 -0.66 3.56 14.32
N GLU A 21 -1.42 3.38 13.24
CA GLU A 21 -2.64 4.13 12.95
C GLU A 21 -3.70 3.23 12.29
N GLY A 22 -4.99 3.58 12.47
CA GLY A 22 -6.08 2.89 11.79
C GLY A 22 -6.03 3.13 10.28
N GLY A 23 -6.40 2.12 9.47
CA GLY A 23 -6.33 2.21 8.00
C GLY A 23 -7.09 3.39 7.38
N LYS A 24 -8.15 3.89 8.02
CA LYS A 24 -8.81 5.14 7.59
C LYS A 24 -7.94 6.37 7.77
N THR A 25 -7.21 6.46 8.88
CA THR A 25 -6.31 7.58 9.17
C THR A 25 -5.13 7.56 8.22
N ILE A 26 -4.49 6.40 8.05
CA ILE A 26 -3.40 6.20 7.09
C ILE A 26 -3.89 6.60 5.70
N ALA A 27 -5.01 6.03 5.22
CA ALA A 27 -5.56 6.35 3.92
C ALA A 27 -5.78 7.86 3.73
N LYS A 28 -6.30 8.56 4.74
CA LYS A 28 -6.48 10.01 4.72
C LYS A 28 -5.15 10.77 4.69
N SER A 29 -4.13 10.33 5.44
CA SER A 29 -2.80 10.95 5.49
C SER A 29 -2.06 10.88 4.14
N ILE A 30 -2.20 9.77 3.41
CA ILE A 30 -1.66 9.60 2.04
C ILE A 30 -2.61 10.11 0.95
N GLY A 31 -3.81 10.58 1.31
CA GLY A 31 -4.81 11.06 0.35
C GLY A 31 -5.39 9.96 -0.55
N VAL A 32 -5.40 8.72 -0.08
CA VAL A 32 -6.00 7.57 -0.79
C VAL A 32 -7.34 7.20 -0.17
N HIS A 33 -8.21 6.60 -0.97
CA HIS A 33 -9.46 6.08 -0.44
C HIS A 33 -9.20 4.84 0.43
N PRO A 34 -9.90 4.63 1.55
CA PRO A 34 -9.75 3.42 2.36
C PRO A 34 -9.95 2.12 1.57
N SER A 35 -10.79 2.13 0.54
CA SER A 35 -10.98 1.01 -0.40
C SER A 35 -9.71 0.66 -1.16
N ILE A 36 -8.91 1.67 -1.57
CA ILE A 36 -7.63 1.48 -2.25
C ILE A 36 -6.62 0.87 -1.29
N LEU A 37 -6.54 1.37 -0.06
CA LEU A 37 -5.65 0.82 0.97
C LEU A 37 -5.99 -0.66 1.24
N HIS A 38 -7.28 -0.99 1.34
CA HIS A 38 -7.72 -2.38 1.54
C HIS A 38 -7.31 -3.29 0.38
N GLN A 39 -7.37 -2.80 -0.85
CA GLN A 39 -6.89 -3.53 -2.02
C GLN A 39 -5.37 -3.74 -1.96
N TRP A 40 -4.59 -2.75 -1.51
CA TRP A 40 -3.15 -2.89 -1.34
C TRP A 40 -2.80 -3.92 -0.27
N ILE A 41 -3.50 -3.91 0.87
CA ILE A 41 -3.32 -4.91 1.94
C ILE A 41 -3.57 -6.31 1.37
N LYS A 42 -4.68 -6.50 0.64
CA LYS A 42 -5.01 -7.80 0.04
C LYS A 42 -3.95 -8.26 -0.97
N GLN A 43 -3.43 -7.34 -1.78
CA GLN A 43 -2.35 -7.66 -2.72
C GLN A 43 -1.05 -8.01 -2.00
N TYR A 44 -0.72 -7.31 -0.91
CA TYR A 44 0.43 -7.59 -0.07
C TYR A 44 0.32 -8.93 0.65
N GLU A 45 -0.88 -9.34 1.07
CA GLU A 45 -1.09 -10.65 1.70
C GLU A 45 -0.87 -11.82 0.72
N ILE A 46 -1.22 -11.63 -0.56
CA ILE A 46 -1.11 -12.67 -1.59
C ILE A 46 0.31 -12.74 -2.17
N PHE A 47 0.90 -11.60 -2.52
CA PHE A 47 2.17 -11.54 -3.26
C PHE A 47 3.32 -10.94 -2.43
N GLY A 48 3.06 -10.46 -1.22
CA GLY A 48 4.07 -9.77 -0.40
C GLY A 48 4.49 -8.44 -1.02
N GLU A 49 5.76 -8.09 -0.83
CA GLU A 49 6.38 -6.91 -1.44
C GLU A 49 6.40 -7.00 -2.99
N ASN A 50 6.43 -8.22 -3.53
CA ASN A 50 6.37 -8.46 -4.98
C ASN A 50 5.05 -8.01 -5.62
N ALA A 51 4.00 -7.77 -4.82
CA ALA A 51 2.74 -7.20 -5.32
C ALA A 51 2.92 -5.81 -5.94
N PHE A 52 3.94 -5.07 -5.46
CA PHE A 52 4.19 -3.70 -5.84
C PHE A 52 5.51 -3.52 -6.57
N VAL A 53 6.49 -4.42 -6.36
CA VAL A 53 7.71 -4.44 -7.17
C VAL A 53 7.30 -4.65 -8.63
N LYS A 54 7.38 -3.57 -9.43
CA LYS A 54 7.31 -3.72 -10.88
C LYS A 54 8.48 -4.64 -11.26
N PRO A 55 8.28 -5.65 -12.11
CA PRO A 55 9.41 -6.35 -12.69
C PRO A 55 10.19 -5.31 -13.50
N CYS A 56 11.26 -4.78 -12.92
CA CYS A 56 12.34 -4.22 -13.71
C CYS A 56 12.88 -5.41 -14.51
N GLN A 57 12.36 -5.58 -15.73
CA GLN A 57 13.24 -5.95 -16.83
C GLN A 57 14.29 -4.83 -16.87
N TYR A 58 15.59 -5.07 -16.83
CA TYR A 58 16.45 -6.07 -17.47
C TYR A 58 17.76 -6.13 -16.69
#